data_AF-A0A358IXY5-F1
#
_entry.id   AF-A0A358IXY5-F1
#
_cell.length_a   1.000
_cell.length_b   1.000
_cell.length_c   1.000
_cell.angle_alpha   90.00
_cell.angle_beta   90.00
_cell.angle_gamma   90.00
#
_symmetry.space_group_name_H-M   'P 1'
#
loop_
_entity.id
_entity.type
_entity.pdbx_description
1 polymer ?
#
loop_
_entity_poly.entity_id
_entity_poly.type
_entity_poly.pdbx_seq_one_letter_code
_entity_poly.pdbx_strand_id
1 'polypeptide(L)'
;MTQDFGPGGDLDDTPLYEVPAGHYFMMGDNRDNSIDSRVEMSAGVGMVPAENLVGKAEIIMFSWTPGASLFNPVSWFANVRFSRFFKILD
;
A
#
# COMPACT_ATOMS: atom_id res chain seq x y z
N MET A 1 12.49 3.57 0.62
CA MET A 1 12.52 4.51 -0.52
C MET A 1 11.18 4.41 -1.20
N THR A 2 10.53 5.55 -1.41
CA THR A 2 9.35 5.68 -2.26
C THR A 2 9.85 5.84 -3.68
N GLN A 3 9.18 5.24 -4.66
CA GLN A 3 9.52 5.40 -6.06
C GLN A 3 8.95 6.74 -6.54
N ASP A 4 9.77 7.52 -7.22
CA ASP A 4 9.45 8.84 -7.76
C ASP A 4 9.99 8.91 -9.20
N PHE A 5 9.12 9.15 -10.17
CA PHE A 5 9.43 9.26 -11.59
C PHE A 5 9.70 10.70 -12.04
N GLY A 6 9.69 11.66 -11.11
CA GLY A 6 9.81 13.08 -11.39
C GLY A 6 8.45 13.75 -11.62
N PRO A 7 8.44 15.09 -11.72
CA PRO A 7 7.20 15.85 -11.78
C PRO A 7 6.50 15.77 -13.14
N GLY A 8 5.18 15.97 -13.12
CA GLY A 8 4.34 16.06 -14.31
C GLY A 8 3.85 14.70 -14.80
N GLY A 9 3.89 13.68 -13.95
CA GLY A 9 3.22 12.41 -14.19
C GLY A 9 1.70 12.57 -14.18
N ASP A 10 1.00 11.65 -14.86
CA ASP A 10 -0.46 11.72 -15.06
C ASP A 10 -1.28 11.79 -13.75
N LEU A 11 -0.70 11.37 -12.61
CA LEU A 11 -1.36 11.30 -11.31
C LEU A 11 -0.78 12.28 -10.26
N ASP A 12 0.10 13.19 -10.67
CA ASP A 12 0.70 14.21 -9.80
C ASP A 12 -0.31 15.33 -9.51
N ASP A 13 -0.96 15.81 -10.57
CA ASP A 13 -2.00 16.83 -10.51
C ASP A 13 -3.33 16.17 -10.92
N THR A 14 -4.26 16.09 -9.97
CA THR A 14 -5.57 15.47 -10.21
C THR A 14 -6.70 16.49 -10.14
N PRO A 15 -7.80 16.27 -10.87
CA PRO A 15 -9.04 17.02 -10.63
C PRO A 15 -9.55 16.84 -9.20
N LEU A 16 -10.43 17.74 -8.76
CA LEU A 16 -11.11 17.58 -7.48
C LEU A 16 -12.01 16.33 -7.51
N TYR A 17 -11.88 15.49 -6.50
CA TYR A 17 -12.78 14.35 -6.28
C TYR A 17 -13.84 14.68 -5.23
N GLU A 18 -15.11 14.45 -5.57
CA GLU A 18 -16.21 14.45 -4.60
C GLU A 18 -16.46 13.01 -4.16
N VAL A 19 -16.21 12.70 -2.88
CA VAL A 19 -16.39 11.35 -2.34
C VAL A 19 -17.86 11.17 -1.94
N PRO A 20 -18.59 10.22 -2.55
CA PRO A 20 -19.99 9.99 -2.19
C PRO A 20 -20.14 9.57 -0.73
N ALA A 21 -21.32 9.80 -0.16
CA ALA A 21 -21.64 9.29 1.18
C ALA A 21 -21.45 7.76 1.23
N GLY A 22 -20.87 7.27 2.33
CA GLY A 22 -20.58 5.86 2.52
C GLY A 22 -19.44 5.31 1.66
N HIS A 23 -18.65 6.17 1.01
CA HIS A 23 -17.46 5.77 0.24
C HIS A 23 -16.19 6.42 0.78
N TYR A 24 -15.05 5.90 0.33
CA TYR A 24 -13.72 6.34 0.72
C TYR A 24 -12.83 6.50 -0.50
N PHE A 25 -12.02 7.57 -0.50
CA PHE A 25 -10.94 7.75 -1.46
C PHE A 25 -9.65 7.22 -0.85
N MET A 26 -9.04 6.21 -1.48
CA MET A 26 -7.83 5.56 -0.97
C MET A 26 -6.63 5.94 -1.84
N MET A 27 -5.50 6.19 -1.19
CA MET A 27 -4.22 6.48 -1.85
C MET A 27 -3.10 5.64 -1.24
N GLY A 28 -2.23 5.09 -2.08
CA GLY A 28 -1.03 4.41 -1.61
C GLY A 28 0.06 5.40 -1.20
N ASP A 29 0.92 5.00 -0.26
CA ASP A 29 2.10 5.78 0.12
C ASP A 29 3.13 5.87 -1.02
N ASN A 30 3.20 4.82 -1.84
CA ASN A 30 4.08 4.78 -3.02
C ASN A 30 3.36 5.31 -4.27
N ARG A 31 3.17 6.63 -4.31
CA ARG A 31 2.23 7.32 -5.22
C ARG A 31 2.36 6.95 -6.68
N ASP A 32 3.58 6.91 -7.17
CA ASP A 32 3.89 6.65 -8.59
C ASP A 32 3.76 5.18 -8.96
N ASN A 33 3.74 4.31 -7.96
CA ASN A 33 3.61 2.86 -8.12
C ASN A 33 2.39 2.35 -7.32
N SER A 34 1.31 3.11 -7.37
CA SER A 34 0.04 2.77 -6.74
C SER A 34 -1.10 2.90 -7.75
N ILE A 35 -1.84 1.81 -7.92
CA ILE A 35 -3.09 1.76 -8.69
C ILE A 35 -4.23 1.98 -7.69
N ASP A 36 -4.44 3.25 -7.32
CA ASP A 36 -5.36 3.66 -6.25
C ASP A 36 -6.57 4.46 -6.80
N SER A 37 -7.33 5.14 -5.93
CA SER A 37 -8.57 5.83 -6.32
C SER A 37 -8.36 6.97 -7.32
N ARG A 38 -7.13 7.42 -7.56
CA ARG A 38 -6.81 8.40 -8.60
C ARG A 38 -6.95 7.84 -10.03
N VAL A 39 -6.78 6.53 -10.18
CA VAL A 39 -6.86 5.84 -11.47
C VAL A 39 -8.31 5.51 -11.80
N GLU A 40 -8.70 5.73 -13.05
CA GLU A 40 -10.02 5.39 -13.59
C GLU A 40 -10.44 3.97 -13.22
N MET A 41 -11.73 3.77 -12.88
CA MET A 41 -12.24 2.50 -12.34
C MET A 41 -12.05 1.29 -13.28
N SER A 42 -11.81 1.52 -14.58
CA SER A 42 -11.47 0.46 -15.53
C SER A 42 -10.13 -0.22 -15.25
N ALA A 43 -9.23 0.46 -14.52
CA ALA A 43 -7.91 -0.03 -14.16
C ALA A 43 -7.57 0.15 -12.67
N GLY A 44 -8.23 1.10 -11.98
CA GLY A 44 -8.07 1.44 -10.58
C GLY A 44 -9.12 0.83 -9.66
N VAL A 45 -9.03 1.17 -8.37
CA VAL A 45 -10.01 0.72 -7.36
C VAL A 45 -11.24 1.64 -7.25
N GLY A 46 -11.17 2.86 -7.81
CA GLY A 46 -12.23 3.86 -7.72
C GLY A 46 -12.55 4.28 -6.28
N MET A 47 -13.76 4.79 -6.04
CA MET A 47 -14.27 5.09 -4.71
C MET A 47 -14.64 3.79 -4.00
N VAL A 48 -14.08 3.54 -2.82
CA VAL A 48 -14.27 2.28 -2.08
C VAL A 48 -15.52 2.36 -1.19
N PRO A 49 -16.54 1.51 -1.39
CA PRO A 49 -17.71 1.47 -0.51
C PRO A 49 -17.35 1.06 0.92
N ALA A 50 -18.05 1.60 1.92
CA ALA A 50 -17.81 1.31 3.33
C ALA A 50 -17.91 -0.18 3.67
N GLU A 51 -18.81 -0.91 3.01
CA GLU A 51 -18.98 -2.36 3.19
C GLU A 51 -17.74 -3.19 2.79
N ASN A 52 -16.84 -2.63 1.97
CA ASN A 52 -15.60 -3.28 1.57
C ASN A 52 -14.46 -3.05 2.59
N LEU A 53 -14.67 -2.22 3.62
CA LEU A 53 -13.67 -2.00 4.66
C LEU A 53 -13.66 -3.17 5.65
N VAL A 54 -12.52 -3.86 5.72
CA VAL A 54 -12.32 -4.96 6.68
C VAL A 54 -11.75 -4.47 8.01
N GLY A 55 -10.78 -3.54 7.99
CA GLY A 55 -10.17 -3.00 9.21
C GLY A 55 -8.91 -2.16 8.94
N LYS A 56 -8.35 -1.57 10.01
CA LYS A 56 -7.09 -0.81 9.96
C LYS A 56 -5.89 -1.77 10.12
N ALA A 57 -4.84 -1.56 9.34
CA ALA A 57 -3.56 -2.25 9.57
C ALA A 57 -2.86 -1.65 10.80
N GLU A 58 -2.57 -2.46 11.82
CA GLU A 58 -2.05 -1.97 13.11
C GLU A 58 -0.63 -2.45 13.44
N ILE A 59 -0.21 -3.63 12.99
CA ILE A 59 1.07 -4.23 13.42
C ILE A 59 1.76 -4.93 12.26
N ILE A 60 3.07 -4.70 12.12
CA ILE A 60 3.93 -5.54 11.27
C ILE A 60 4.32 -6.78 12.08
N MET A 61 3.67 -7.92 11.82
CA MET A 61 4.01 -9.16 12.51
C MET A 61 5.34 -9.74 12.04
N PHE A 62 5.51 -9.96 10.73
CA PHE A 62 6.73 -10.56 10.17
C PHE A 62 7.22 -9.79 8.93
N SER A 63 8.54 -9.73 8.74
CA SER A 63 9.16 -9.10 7.58
C SER A 63 10.52 -9.70 7.28
N TRP A 64 10.78 -10.02 6.01
CA TRP A 64 12.06 -10.57 5.52
C TRP A 64 12.63 -9.70 4.40
N THR A 65 13.95 -9.73 4.24
CA THR A 65 14.60 -9.29 3.00
C THR A 65 14.36 -10.30 1.87
N PRO A 66 14.45 -9.87 0.59
CA PRO A 66 14.46 -10.79 -0.53
C PRO A 66 15.49 -11.92 -0.32
N GLY A 67 15.14 -13.14 -0.69
CA GLY A 67 15.97 -14.34 -0.50
C GLY A 67 15.48 -15.31 0.58
N ALA A 68 14.51 -14.93 1.40
CA ALA A 68 13.79 -15.89 2.24
C ALA A 68 12.95 -16.84 1.37
N SER A 69 13.02 -18.15 1.64
CA SER A 69 12.29 -19.19 0.89
C SER A 69 11.52 -20.10 1.83
N LEU A 70 10.28 -20.43 1.49
CA LEU A 70 9.42 -21.32 2.29
C LEU A 70 10.04 -22.71 2.54
N PHE A 71 10.89 -23.20 1.63
CA PHE A 71 11.49 -24.53 1.74
C PHE A 71 12.91 -24.50 2.33
N ASN A 72 13.40 -23.33 2.75
CA ASN A 72 14.68 -23.19 3.42
C ASN A 72 14.50 -22.47 4.77
N PRO A 73 14.23 -23.22 5.86
CA PRO A 73 13.98 -22.63 7.18
C PRO A 73 15.15 -21.81 7.73
N VAL A 74 16.40 -22.13 7.33
CA VAL A 74 17.57 -21.34 7.73
C VAL A 74 17.49 -19.91 7.18
N SER A 75 16.98 -19.76 5.95
CA SER A 75 16.82 -18.45 5.31
C SER A 75 15.84 -17.53 6.05
N TRP A 76 14.90 -18.10 6.82
CA TRP A 76 13.93 -17.32 7.58
C TRP A 76 14.62 -16.54 8.69
N PHE A 77 15.52 -17.17 9.43
CA PHE A 77 16.23 -16.50 10.52
C PHE A 77 17.34 -15.60 9.99
N ALA A 78 18.02 -16.00 8.92
CA ALA A 78 19.10 -15.22 8.32
C ALA A 78 18.63 -13.89 7.69
N ASN A 79 17.41 -13.86 7.13
CA ASN A 79 16.90 -12.71 6.36
C ASN A 79 15.82 -11.91 7.09
N VAL A 80 15.52 -12.21 8.35
CA VAL A 80 14.45 -11.51 9.06
C VAL A 80 14.86 -10.07 9.38
N ARG A 81 13.92 -9.14 9.19
CA ARG A 81 14.11 -7.71 9.48
C ARG A 81 13.64 -7.42 10.90
N PHE A 82 14.47 -7.73 11.89
CA PHE A 82 14.15 -7.58 13.32
C PHE A 82 13.68 -6.17 13.70
N SER A 83 14.21 -5.12 13.06
CA SER A 83 13.82 -3.73 13.33
C SER A 83 12.37 -3.40 12.98
N ARG A 84 11.68 -4.24 12.21
CA ARG A 84 10.27 -4.06 11.82
C ARG A 84 9.32 -4.99 12.58
N PHE A 85 9.85 -5.93 13.36
CA PHE A 85 9.08 -6.95 14.04
C PHE A 85 8.29 -6.34 15.20
N PHE A 86 6.99 -6.65 15.29
CA PHE A 86 6.05 -6.07 16.27
C PHE A 86 6.00 -4.54 16.27
N LYS A 87 6.36 -3.91 15.16
CA LYS A 87 6.18 -2.46 15.03
C LYS A 87 4.69 -2.15 14.93
N ILE A 88 4.18 -1.39 15.90
CA ILE A 88 2.85 -0.80 15.86
C ILE A 88 2.85 0.36 14.86
N LEU A 89 1.78 0.45 14.07
CA LEU A 89 1.53 1.50 13.11
C LEU A 89 0.63 2.54 13.78
N ASP A 90 1.08 3.78 13.81
CA ASP A 90 0.30 4.92 14.33
C ASP A 90 -0.85 5.27 13.36
#